data_AF-A0A523FIE3-F1
#
_entry.id   AF-A0A523FIE3-F1
#
_cell.length_a   1.000
_cell.length_b   1.000
_cell.length_c   1.000
_cell.angle_alpha   90.00
_cell.angle_beta   90.00
_cell.angle_gamma   90.00
#
_symmetry.space_group_name_H-M   'P 1'
#
loop_
_entity.id
_entity.type
_entity.pdbx_description
1 polymer ?
#
loop_
_entity_poly.entity_id
_entity_poly.type
_entity_poly.pdbx_seq_one_letter_code
_entity_poly.pdbx_strand_id
1 'polypeptide(L)'
;MKPLSTIAAAAATVAILAAPAVSAERFYIPLGSNNAIVAIDPAEDAIVDRIDGVPAVHGLAATPDGRFLIAGSFDERQAGAMVPEKPAGMAEDEHAAHHSKDTATRGETGAPVVSTVSILDIATGSVVRRVDVPGAVHHVSIDPAGRFAALTQPNQDAVTILDLASYAVVATFVTGPLPNYAVFSPDGQRLYVSNAGNNTVSDITADDWIVMRNVIVGESPEHVVLSADGKTLYVNNIDGGTVSVIDTASWSVDKTIEAGELLHGIDLSDDGKTIFVAVRGGDSLTAIDLQSGASKSIALSPSPYHVAAVRGLGKLYVSSGEDPKIWVVDQQTLSLIGEIEIGGKGHQMVQVSG
;
A
#
# COMPACT_ATOMS: atom_id res chain seq x y z
N MET A 1 -59.95 -25.40 55.86
CA MET A 1 -59.47 -24.55 54.74
C MET A 1 -57.95 -24.60 54.76
N LYS A 2 -57.31 -25.25 53.77
CA LYS A 2 -55.84 -25.29 53.61
C LYS A 2 -55.42 -24.15 52.68
N PRO A 3 -54.32 -23.41 52.94
CA PRO A 3 -53.83 -22.43 51.98
C PRO A 3 -53.04 -23.14 50.87
N LEU A 4 -53.24 -22.67 49.64
CA LEU A 4 -52.48 -23.07 48.45
C LEU A 4 -51.06 -22.52 48.53
N SER A 5 -50.06 -23.39 48.35
CA SER A 5 -48.66 -23.01 48.18
C SER A 5 -48.39 -22.68 46.71
N THR A 6 -48.08 -21.42 46.42
CA THR A 6 -47.62 -20.93 45.12
C THR A 6 -46.19 -21.41 44.87
N ILE A 7 -45.98 -22.12 43.75
CA ILE A 7 -44.63 -22.47 43.25
C ILE A 7 -44.12 -21.27 42.46
N ALA A 8 -43.05 -20.63 42.95
CA ALA A 8 -42.30 -19.63 42.18
C ALA A 8 -41.28 -20.35 41.29
N ALA A 9 -41.47 -20.29 39.98
CA ALA A 9 -40.47 -20.75 39.01
C ALA A 9 -39.37 -19.68 38.90
N ALA A 10 -38.16 -20.01 39.34
CA ALA A 10 -36.99 -19.18 39.12
C ALA A 10 -36.54 -19.34 37.65
N ALA A 11 -36.70 -18.29 36.86
CA ALA A 11 -36.11 -18.21 35.53
C ALA A 11 -34.60 -17.96 35.69
N ALA A 12 -33.78 -18.97 35.40
CA ALA A 12 -32.33 -18.83 35.32
C ALA A 12 -31.99 -18.17 33.97
N THR A 13 -31.65 -16.88 34.00
CA THR A 13 -31.12 -16.17 32.84
C THR A 13 -29.68 -16.65 32.60
N VAL A 14 -29.48 -17.48 31.59
CA VAL A 14 -28.13 -17.83 31.10
C VAL A 14 -27.60 -16.60 30.36
N ALA A 15 -26.67 -15.88 30.98
CA ALA A 15 -25.89 -14.86 30.30
C ALA A 15 -24.91 -15.57 29.35
N ILE A 16 -25.22 -15.57 28.06
CA ILE A 16 -24.26 -15.96 27.03
C ILE A 16 -23.25 -14.81 26.95
N LEU A 17 -22.07 -14.99 27.57
CA LEU A 17 -20.92 -14.15 27.27
C LEU A 17 -20.54 -14.41 25.82
N ALA A 18 -20.85 -13.47 24.93
CA ALA A 18 -20.26 -13.44 23.60
C ALA A 18 -18.74 -13.36 23.77
N ALA A 19 -18.02 -14.36 23.28
CA ALA A 19 -16.58 -14.25 23.13
C ALA A 19 -16.31 -13.02 22.23
N PRO A 20 -15.28 -12.20 22.52
CA PRO A 20 -14.89 -11.16 21.57
C PRO A 20 -14.59 -11.86 20.24
N ALA A 21 -15.26 -11.41 19.17
CA ALA A 21 -14.91 -11.85 17.84
C ALA A 21 -13.43 -11.46 17.63
N VAL A 22 -12.55 -12.45 17.53
CA VAL A 22 -11.22 -12.24 16.96
C VAL A 22 -11.49 -11.63 15.59
N SER A 23 -10.87 -10.48 15.28
CA SER A 23 -11.09 -9.89 13.98
C SER A 23 -10.57 -10.91 12.97
N ALA A 24 -11.31 -11.17 11.90
CA ALA A 24 -10.75 -11.98 10.82
C ALA A 24 -9.60 -11.19 10.20
N GLU A 25 -8.54 -11.89 9.80
CA GLU A 25 -7.48 -11.31 8.99
C GLU A 25 -8.07 -10.77 7.68
N ARG A 26 -7.61 -9.60 7.24
CA ARG A 26 -8.12 -8.94 6.04
C ARG A 26 -6.98 -8.46 5.16
N PHE A 27 -7.21 -8.51 3.86
CA PHE A 27 -6.31 -7.92 2.87
C PHE A 27 -7.02 -6.77 2.16
N TYR A 28 -6.49 -5.56 2.28
CA TYR A 28 -7.09 -4.36 1.72
C TYR A 28 -6.43 -3.98 0.41
N ILE A 29 -7.25 -3.71 -0.61
CA ILE A 29 -6.79 -3.38 -1.97
C ILE A 29 -7.47 -2.10 -2.44
N PRO A 30 -6.70 -1.01 -2.64
CA PRO A 30 -7.23 0.21 -3.22
C PRO A 30 -7.45 0.05 -4.72
N LEU A 31 -8.56 0.59 -5.22
CA LEU A 31 -8.99 0.47 -6.62
C LEU A 31 -8.69 1.73 -7.46
N GLY A 32 -7.76 2.58 -7.00
CA GLY A 32 -7.36 3.80 -7.72
C GLY A 32 -8.53 4.73 -7.99
N SER A 33 -8.67 5.15 -9.25
CA SER A 33 -9.70 6.09 -9.72
C SER A 33 -11.14 5.62 -9.49
N ASN A 34 -11.38 4.35 -9.14
CA ASN A 34 -12.71 3.85 -8.78
C ASN A 34 -13.15 4.31 -7.37
N ASN A 35 -12.32 5.08 -6.67
CA ASN A 35 -12.62 5.76 -5.41
C ASN A 35 -13.09 4.82 -4.28
N ALA A 36 -12.52 3.62 -4.24
CA ALA A 36 -12.90 2.57 -3.30
C ALA A 36 -11.70 1.71 -2.87
N ILE A 37 -11.87 1.03 -1.74
CA ILE A 37 -10.98 -0.01 -1.21
C ILE A 37 -11.82 -1.26 -1.00
N VAL A 38 -11.38 -2.42 -1.48
CA VAL A 38 -12.01 -3.71 -1.15
C VAL A 38 -11.23 -4.41 -0.05
N ALA A 39 -11.94 -5.14 0.82
CA ALA A 39 -11.34 -6.04 1.78
C ALA A 39 -11.59 -7.49 1.35
N ILE A 40 -10.53 -8.27 1.30
CA ILE A 40 -10.53 -9.69 0.97
C ILE A 40 -10.29 -10.48 2.25
N ASP A 41 -11.06 -11.54 2.47
CA ASP A 41 -10.70 -12.60 3.40
C ASP A 41 -9.65 -13.48 2.70
N PRO A 42 -8.39 -13.44 3.17
CA PRO A 42 -7.33 -14.16 2.50
C PRO A 42 -7.37 -15.67 2.78
N ALA A 43 -8.18 -16.18 3.70
CA ALA A 43 -8.37 -17.64 3.83
C ALA A 43 -9.29 -18.18 2.73
N GLU A 44 -10.28 -17.39 2.31
CA GLU A 44 -11.30 -17.79 1.33
C GLU A 44 -11.05 -17.23 -0.08
N ASP A 45 -10.09 -16.31 -0.26
CA ASP A 45 -9.86 -15.60 -1.51
C ASP A 45 -11.12 -14.87 -2.01
N ALA A 46 -11.89 -14.30 -1.08
CA ALA A 46 -13.19 -13.71 -1.34
C ALA A 46 -13.27 -12.27 -0.83
N ILE A 47 -13.91 -11.40 -1.61
CA ILE A 47 -14.25 -10.04 -1.15
C ILE A 47 -15.32 -10.14 -0.07
N VAL A 48 -15.02 -9.59 1.10
CA VAL A 48 -15.92 -9.60 2.27
C VAL A 48 -16.42 -8.21 2.64
N ASP A 49 -15.76 -7.15 2.14
CA ASP A 49 -16.16 -5.78 2.42
C ASP A 49 -15.71 -4.82 1.30
N ARG A 50 -16.34 -3.66 1.24
CA ARG A 50 -16.00 -2.57 0.32
C ARG A 50 -16.23 -1.22 0.98
N ILE A 51 -15.21 -0.38 0.94
CA ILE A 51 -15.24 0.99 1.44
C ILE A 51 -15.22 1.94 0.25
N ASP A 52 -16.34 2.58 -0.04
CA ASP A 52 -16.47 3.59 -1.09
C ASP A 52 -16.20 5.01 -0.58
N GLY A 53 -16.06 5.97 -1.50
CA GLY A 53 -15.90 7.39 -1.16
C GLY A 53 -14.49 7.75 -0.68
N VAL A 54 -13.49 6.93 -1.04
CA VAL A 54 -12.07 7.16 -0.73
C VAL A 54 -11.38 7.53 -2.05
N PRO A 55 -11.13 8.82 -2.31
CA PRO A 55 -10.77 9.27 -3.65
C PRO A 55 -9.38 8.77 -4.08
N ALA A 56 -9.30 8.25 -5.30
CA ALA A 56 -8.08 7.95 -6.05
C ALA A 56 -6.93 7.32 -5.24
N VAL A 57 -7.26 6.36 -4.38
CA VAL A 57 -6.27 5.77 -3.47
C VAL A 57 -5.22 5.01 -4.27
N HIS A 58 -3.96 5.41 -4.11
CA HIS A 58 -2.82 4.77 -4.75
C HIS A 58 -1.86 4.18 -3.72
N GLY A 59 -1.51 4.96 -2.70
CA GLY A 59 -0.76 4.50 -1.53
C GLY A 59 -1.70 4.10 -0.40
N LEU A 60 -1.43 2.96 0.23
CA LEU A 60 -2.24 2.44 1.34
C LEU A 60 -1.35 1.79 2.39
N ALA A 61 -1.58 2.08 3.66
CA ALA A 61 -0.95 1.39 4.79
C ALA A 61 -1.95 1.17 5.91
N ALA A 62 -1.68 0.20 6.78
CA ALA A 62 -2.48 -0.06 7.98
C ALA A 62 -1.64 0.16 9.24
N THR A 63 -2.26 0.68 10.29
CA THR A 63 -1.59 0.80 11.58
C THR A 63 -1.30 -0.60 12.16
N PRO A 64 -0.17 -0.80 12.84
CA PRO A 64 0.20 -2.12 13.39
C PRO A 64 -0.80 -2.72 14.38
N ASP A 65 -1.63 -1.87 15.02
CA ASP A 65 -2.71 -2.29 15.91
C ASP A 65 -4.00 -2.72 15.16
N GLY A 66 -3.98 -2.70 13.82
CA GLY A 66 -5.11 -3.07 12.96
C GLY A 66 -6.29 -2.11 13.03
N ARG A 67 -6.11 -0.91 13.59
CA ARG A 67 -7.22 0.02 13.83
C ARG A 67 -7.54 0.90 12.63
N PHE A 68 -6.52 1.40 11.94
CA PHE A 68 -6.69 2.38 10.87
C PHE A 68 -6.05 1.96 9.56
N LEU A 69 -6.72 2.31 8.46
CA LEU A 69 -6.09 2.44 7.14
C LEU A 69 -5.76 3.90 6.88
N ILE A 70 -4.59 4.14 6.31
CA ILE A 70 -4.13 5.46 5.85
C ILE A 70 -4.04 5.38 4.33
N ALA A 71 -4.96 6.05 3.66
CA ALA A 71 -5.15 6.00 2.22
C ALA A 71 -4.75 7.34 1.59
N GLY A 72 -3.68 7.34 0.80
CA GLY A 72 -3.18 8.50 0.06
C GLY A 72 -3.77 8.58 -1.35
N SER A 73 -4.35 9.73 -1.69
CA SER A 73 -4.88 10.02 -3.02
C SER A 73 -3.78 10.45 -3.98
N PHE A 74 -3.79 9.89 -5.19
CA PHE A 74 -2.92 10.37 -6.28
C PHE A 74 -3.51 11.59 -7.01
N ASP A 75 -4.83 11.83 -6.86
CA ASP A 75 -5.47 12.99 -7.47
C ASP A 75 -5.09 14.28 -6.73
N GLU A 76 -4.67 15.27 -7.51
CA GLU A 76 -4.32 16.62 -7.08
C GLU A 76 -5.47 17.59 -7.33
N ARG A 77 -5.64 18.54 -6.43
CA ARG A 77 -6.59 19.65 -6.55
C ARG A 77 -6.02 20.94 -5.99
N GLN A 78 -6.61 22.05 -6.39
CA GLN A 78 -6.35 23.34 -5.74
C GLN A 78 -6.87 23.31 -4.30
N ALA A 79 -6.06 23.73 -3.32
CA ALA A 79 -6.50 23.79 -1.93
C ALA A 79 -7.73 24.69 -1.78
N GLY A 80 -8.73 24.21 -1.02
CA GLY A 80 -10.01 24.90 -0.87
C GLY A 80 -11.01 24.70 -2.01
N ALA A 81 -10.63 24.04 -3.12
CA ALA A 81 -11.60 23.55 -4.09
C ALA A 81 -12.39 22.39 -3.46
N MET A 82 -13.67 22.60 -3.17
CA MET A 82 -14.57 21.49 -2.82
C MET A 82 -14.76 20.61 -4.05
N VAL A 83 -14.43 19.33 -3.93
CA VAL A 83 -14.89 18.31 -4.87
C VAL A 83 -16.19 17.75 -4.29
N PRO A 84 -17.38 18.19 -4.77
CA PRO A 84 -18.63 17.60 -4.32
C PRO A 84 -18.65 16.11 -4.65
N GLU A 85 -19.15 15.29 -3.73
CA GLU A 85 -19.37 13.85 -3.99
C GLU A 85 -20.31 13.67 -5.19
N LYS A 86 -19.98 12.72 -6.07
CA LYS A 86 -20.84 12.36 -7.21
C LYS A 86 -22.24 12.00 -6.68
N PRO A 87 -23.32 12.68 -7.10
CA PRO A 87 -24.67 12.26 -6.74
C PRO A 87 -24.94 10.84 -7.27
N ALA A 88 -25.56 9.99 -6.45
CA ALA A 88 -25.93 8.64 -6.84
C ALA A 88 -26.87 8.69 -8.07
N GLY A 89 -26.37 8.23 -9.23
CA GLY A 89 -27.14 8.14 -10.48
C GLY A 89 -26.54 8.82 -11.72
N MET A 90 -25.43 9.57 -11.61
CA MET A 90 -24.78 10.19 -12.78
C MET A 90 -23.80 9.22 -13.47
N ALA A 91 -23.91 9.10 -14.79
CA ALA A 91 -23.01 8.29 -15.62
C ALA A 91 -21.61 8.92 -15.68
N GLU A 92 -20.58 8.08 -15.78
CA GLU A 92 -19.17 8.47 -15.64
C GLU A 92 -18.68 9.34 -16.81
N ASP A 93 -19.27 9.16 -17.98
CA ASP A 93 -19.09 9.99 -19.17
C ASP A 93 -19.70 11.39 -19.02
N GLU A 94 -20.87 11.53 -18.38
CA GLU A 94 -21.48 12.84 -18.07
C GLU A 94 -20.71 13.62 -17.00
N HIS A 95 -20.16 12.95 -15.98
CA HIS A 95 -19.30 13.60 -14.98
C HIS A 95 -17.94 13.99 -15.58
N ALA A 96 -17.33 13.11 -16.37
CA ALA A 96 -16.09 13.40 -17.09
C ALA A 96 -16.26 14.52 -18.11
N ALA A 97 -17.39 14.60 -18.82
CA ALA A 97 -17.67 15.67 -19.78
C ALA A 97 -17.83 17.06 -19.13
N HIS A 98 -18.17 17.13 -17.84
CA HIS A 98 -18.25 18.39 -17.09
C HIS A 98 -16.90 18.82 -16.47
N HIS A 99 -15.91 17.92 -16.41
CA HIS A 99 -14.55 18.20 -15.92
C HIS A 99 -13.47 18.01 -16.98
N SER A 100 -13.84 17.64 -18.21
CA SER A 100 -12.88 17.42 -19.29
C SER A 100 -12.34 18.75 -19.79
N LYS A 101 -11.07 18.97 -19.44
CA LYS A 101 -10.13 19.99 -19.93
C LYS A 101 -10.21 21.35 -19.23
N ASP A 102 -9.50 21.44 -18.11
CA ASP A 102 -8.59 22.56 -17.94
C ASP A 102 -7.17 22.10 -18.33
N THR A 103 -6.85 22.25 -19.62
CA THR A 103 -5.47 22.49 -20.03
C THR A 103 -5.09 23.89 -19.56
N ALA A 104 -4.87 24.06 -18.26
CA ALA A 104 -4.48 25.34 -17.68
C ALA A 104 -2.96 25.36 -17.52
N THR A 105 -2.33 25.99 -18.51
CA THR A 105 -1.24 26.96 -18.32
C THR A 105 -0.65 27.05 -16.91
N ARG A 106 0.67 26.86 -16.83
CA ARG A 106 1.54 27.37 -15.75
C ARG A 106 1.36 28.89 -15.64
N GLY A 107 0.30 29.29 -14.96
CA GLY A 107 -0.13 30.66 -14.75
C GLY A 107 0.01 30.98 -13.26
N GLU A 108 0.93 31.87 -12.95
CA GLU A 108 1.11 32.41 -11.61
C GLU A 108 -0.16 33.16 -11.19
N THR A 109 -0.92 32.56 -10.25
CA THR A 109 -1.70 33.14 -9.15
C THR A 109 -2.73 32.09 -8.68
N GLY A 110 -2.52 31.39 -7.55
CA GLY A 110 -3.51 30.39 -7.10
C GLY A 110 -3.10 29.62 -5.85
N ALA A 111 -4.06 28.99 -5.18
CA ALA A 111 -3.87 28.22 -3.95
C ALA A 111 -2.83 27.08 -4.10
N PRO A 112 -2.24 26.54 -3.02
CA PRO A 112 -1.35 25.39 -3.12
C PRO A 112 -2.07 24.17 -3.72
N VAL A 113 -1.37 23.37 -4.52
CA VAL A 113 -1.87 22.08 -5.01
C VAL A 113 -1.72 21.03 -3.92
N VAL A 114 -2.80 20.34 -3.61
CA VAL A 114 -2.88 19.35 -2.53
C VAL A 114 -3.57 18.07 -3.01
N SER A 115 -3.26 16.96 -2.38
CA SER A 115 -4.07 15.73 -2.43
C SER A 115 -4.66 15.44 -1.05
N THR A 116 -5.52 14.43 -0.99
CA THR A 116 -6.22 14.05 0.25
C THR A 116 -5.66 12.75 0.81
N VAL A 117 -5.30 12.74 2.09
CA VAL A 117 -5.08 11.53 2.87
C VAL A 117 -6.33 11.23 3.67
N SER A 118 -6.92 10.05 3.49
CA SER A 118 -8.08 9.58 4.24
C SER A 118 -7.63 8.58 5.30
N ILE A 119 -7.99 8.85 6.56
CA ILE A 119 -7.80 7.95 7.69
C ILE A 119 -9.12 7.23 7.91
N LEU A 120 -9.12 5.90 7.78
CA LEU A 120 -10.32 5.07 7.88
C LEU A 120 -10.23 4.16 9.08
N ASP A 121 -11.32 4.04 9.84
CA ASP A 121 -11.46 3.04 10.90
C ASP A 121 -11.79 1.68 10.30
N ILE A 122 -10.93 0.69 10.54
CA ILE A 122 -11.02 -0.65 9.95
C ILE A 122 -12.27 -1.40 10.42
N ALA A 123 -12.64 -1.25 11.70
CA ALA A 123 -13.76 -1.97 12.29
C ALA A 123 -15.11 -1.51 11.73
N THR A 124 -15.22 -0.23 11.38
CA THR A 124 -16.47 0.39 10.90
C THR A 124 -16.48 0.72 9.41
N GLY A 125 -15.34 0.63 8.73
CA GLY A 125 -15.17 1.05 7.33
C GLY A 125 -15.35 2.56 7.11
N SER A 126 -15.42 3.36 8.18
CA SER A 126 -15.79 4.78 8.11
C SER A 126 -14.56 5.68 8.03
N VAL A 127 -14.65 6.77 7.26
CA VAL A 127 -13.62 7.81 7.22
C VAL A 127 -13.65 8.62 8.52
N VAL A 128 -12.59 8.51 9.31
CA VAL A 128 -12.40 9.23 10.58
C VAL A 128 -11.94 10.65 10.32
N ARG A 129 -11.03 10.82 9.36
CA ARG A 129 -10.40 12.11 9.07
C ARG A 129 -9.94 12.17 7.62
N ARG A 130 -10.00 13.37 7.05
CA ARG A 130 -9.30 13.72 5.81
C ARG A 130 -8.30 14.84 6.10
N VAL A 131 -7.11 14.72 5.55
CA VAL A 131 -6.02 15.67 5.71
C VAL A 131 -5.51 16.05 4.32
N ASP A 132 -5.43 17.34 4.06
CA ASP A 132 -4.81 17.84 2.83
C ASP A 132 -3.30 17.84 3.01
N VAL A 133 -2.58 17.26 2.05
CA VAL A 133 -1.11 17.25 2.00
C VAL A 133 -0.64 17.82 0.68
N PRO A 134 0.56 18.42 0.60
CA PRO A 134 1.08 18.96 -0.65
C PRO A 134 1.19 17.90 -1.75
N GLY A 135 0.67 18.18 -2.95
CA GLY A 135 0.81 17.31 -4.12
C GLY A 135 0.22 15.89 -3.99
N ALA A 136 0.34 15.09 -5.05
CA ALA A 136 -0.13 13.71 -5.14
C ALA A 136 0.59 12.79 -4.13
N VAL A 137 -0.13 11.89 -3.45
CA VAL A 137 0.47 10.83 -2.62
C VAL A 137 0.55 9.54 -3.43
N HIS A 138 1.77 9.06 -3.65
CA HIS A 138 2.03 7.84 -4.42
C HIS A 138 2.07 6.58 -3.54
N HIS A 139 2.85 6.62 -2.46
CA HIS A 139 3.02 5.53 -1.51
C HIS A 139 2.79 6.01 -0.07
N VAL A 140 2.26 5.12 0.77
CA VAL A 140 2.11 5.34 2.21
C VAL A 140 2.84 4.25 2.97
N SER A 141 3.62 4.63 3.97
CA SER A 141 4.29 3.73 4.92
C SER A 141 3.98 4.17 6.34
N ILE A 142 3.90 3.24 7.29
CA ILE A 142 3.66 3.54 8.70
C ILE A 142 4.80 2.96 9.52
N ASP A 143 5.27 3.70 10.52
CA ASP A 143 6.34 3.22 11.40
C ASP A 143 5.85 2.06 12.29
N PRO A 144 6.74 1.17 12.75
CA PRO A 144 6.35 0.01 13.55
C PRO A 144 5.61 0.33 14.86
N ALA A 145 5.74 1.56 15.39
CA ALA A 145 5.00 1.99 16.57
C ALA A 145 3.62 2.60 16.24
N GLY A 146 3.26 2.75 14.97
CA GLY A 146 1.97 3.30 14.52
C GLY A 146 1.79 4.78 14.82
N ARG A 147 2.88 5.54 14.95
CA ARG A 147 2.90 6.96 15.32
C ARG A 147 2.86 7.87 14.11
N PHE A 148 3.56 7.51 13.05
CA PHE A 148 3.79 8.34 11.88
C PHE A 148 3.45 7.59 10.60
N ALA A 149 2.78 8.28 9.67
CA ALA A 149 2.69 7.86 8.28
C ALA A 149 3.63 8.71 7.41
N ALA A 150 4.48 8.07 6.64
CA ALA A 150 5.32 8.69 5.61
C ALA A 150 4.63 8.59 4.25
N LEU A 151 4.51 9.72 3.57
CA LEU A 151 3.80 9.89 2.31
C LEU A 151 4.79 10.31 1.24
N THR A 152 4.98 9.54 0.18
CA THR A 152 5.83 9.99 -0.94
C THR A 152 5.03 10.87 -1.90
N GLN A 153 5.62 12.00 -2.30
CA GLN A 153 5.02 12.95 -3.24
C GLN A 153 5.98 13.19 -4.42
N PRO A 154 5.92 12.36 -5.48
CA PRO A 154 6.86 12.43 -6.60
C PRO A 154 6.95 13.83 -7.21
N ASN A 155 5.82 14.48 -7.45
CA ASN A 155 5.75 15.81 -8.08
C ASN A 155 6.32 16.94 -7.21
N GLN A 156 6.59 16.68 -5.93
CA GLN A 156 7.15 17.64 -4.97
C GLN A 156 8.61 17.32 -4.62
N ASP A 157 9.18 16.24 -5.15
CA ASP A 157 10.50 15.71 -4.75
C ASP A 157 10.63 15.49 -3.22
N ALA A 158 9.50 15.24 -2.55
CA ALA A 158 9.39 15.32 -1.10
C ALA A 158 8.66 14.13 -0.46
N VAL A 159 8.92 13.98 0.85
CA VAL A 159 8.16 13.13 1.75
C VAL A 159 7.49 14.01 2.81
N THR A 160 6.22 13.71 3.10
CA THR A 160 5.45 14.35 4.17
C THR A 160 5.18 13.34 5.27
N ILE A 161 5.40 13.75 6.51
CA ILE A 161 5.14 12.94 7.71
C ILE A 161 3.88 13.44 8.39
N LEU A 162 2.93 12.53 8.54
CA LEU A 162 1.68 12.73 9.28
C LEU A 162 1.79 12.07 10.64
N ASP A 163 1.58 12.81 11.72
CA ASP A 163 1.38 12.25 13.06
C ASP A 163 -0.04 11.67 13.17
N LEU A 164 -0.13 10.37 13.47
CA LEU A 164 -1.38 9.62 13.47
C LEU A 164 -2.20 9.80 14.76
N ALA A 165 -1.62 10.40 15.81
CA ALA A 165 -2.36 10.72 17.04
C ALA A 165 -3.10 12.07 16.91
N SER A 166 -2.48 13.05 16.26
CA SER A 166 -3.02 14.40 16.06
C SER A 166 -3.63 14.64 14.67
N TYR A 167 -3.36 13.75 13.71
CA TYR A 167 -3.69 13.90 12.29
C TYR A 167 -3.11 15.18 11.67
N ALA A 168 -1.93 15.58 12.13
CA ALA A 168 -1.26 16.80 11.69
C ALA A 168 0.03 16.47 10.92
N VAL A 169 0.31 17.25 9.88
CA VAL A 169 1.61 17.22 9.22
C VAL A 169 2.66 17.77 10.17
N VAL A 170 3.67 16.95 10.49
CA VAL A 170 4.74 17.32 11.43
C VAL A 170 6.07 17.58 10.74
N ALA A 171 6.25 17.06 9.52
CA ALA A 171 7.41 17.37 8.70
C ALA A 171 7.07 17.24 7.21
N THR A 172 7.72 18.07 6.39
CA THR A 172 7.84 17.88 4.94
C THR A 172 9.27 18.19 4.59
N PHE A 173 9.95 17.27 3.91
CA PHE A 173 11.36 17.40 3.56
C PHE A 173 11.63 16.78 2.19
N VAL A 174 12.64 17.33 1.53
CA VAL A 174 13.10 16.85 0.22
C VAL A 174 14.02 15.65 0.43
N THR A 175 13.89 14.63 -0.42
CA THR A 175 14.82 13.49 -0.48
C THR A 175 15.69 13.61 -1.74
N GLY A 176 15.41 12.81 -2.77
CA GLY A 176 15.89 13.01 -4.14
C GLY A 176 14.70 13.20 -5.08
N PRO A 177 14.94 13.48 -6.37
CA PRO A 177 13.87 13.71 -7.34
C PRO A 177 12.97 12.49 -7.54
N LEU A 178 11.67 12.74 -7.69
CA LEU A 178 10.62 11.72 -7.88
C LEU A 178 10.69 10.59 -6.82
N PRO A 179 10.53 10.88 -5.51
CA PRO A 179 10.47 9.84 -4.50
C PRO A 179 9.25 8.95 -4.73
N ASN A 180 9.45 7.63 -4.78
CA ASN A 180 8.41 6.69 -5.18
C ASN A 180 7.89 5.86 -4.00
N TYR A 181 8.75 5.07 -3.37
CA TYR A 181 8.39 4.13 -2.30
C TYR A 181 9.14 4.47 -1.01
N ALA A 182 8.52 4.17 0.14
CA ALA A 182 9.10 4.43 1.45
C ALA A 182 8.88 3.25 2.40
N VAL A 183 9.90 2.87 3.17
CA VAL A 183 9.79 1.78 4.15
C VAL A 183 10.55 2.13 5.43
N PHE A 184 9.88 1.98 6.58
CA PHE A 184 10.52 2.13 7.88
C PHE A 184 11.34 0.89 8.25
N SER A 185 12.45 1.08 8.95
CA SER A 185 13.17 -0.03 9.57
C SER A 185 12.35 -0.69 10.69
N PRO A 186 12.55 -1.99 11.01
CA PRO A 186 11.76 -2.68 12.03
C PRO A 186 11.85 -2.07 13.44
N ASP A 187 12.95 -1.39 13.74
CA ASP A 187 13.15 -0.67 14.99
C ASP A 187 12.58 0.77 14.98
N GLY A 188 12.03 1.21 13.83
CA GLY A 188 11.43 2.52 13.64
C GLY A 188 12.43 3.68 13.66
N GLN A 189 13.74 3.43 13.59
CA GLN A 189 14.78 4.47 13.66
C GLN A 189 15.16 5.05 12.30
N ARG A 190 14.87 4.33 11.22
CA ARG A 190 15.20 4.72 9.84
C ARG A 190 13.96 4.69 8.94
N LEU A 191 13.99 5.55 7.93
CA LEU A 191 13.11 5.54 6.78
C LEU A 191 13.97 5.44 5.52
N TYR A 192 13.68 4.47 4.66
CA TYR A 192 14.35 4.31 3.37
C TYR A 192 13.42 4.74 2.26
N VAL A 193 13.91 5.57 1.34
CA VAL A 193 13.09 6.15 0.25
C VAL A 193 13.80 5.96 -1.08
N SER A 194 13.13 5.36 -2.06
CA SER A 194 13.60 5.29 -3.44
C SER A 194 13.31 6.59 -4.18
N ASN A 195 14.28 7.09 -4.94
CA ASN A 195 14.18 8.31 -5.73
C ASN A 195 14.41 7.97 -7.21
N ALA A 196 13.30 7.84 -7.95
CA ALA A 196 13.33 7.37 -9.34
C ALA A 196 14.08 8.34 -10.27
N GLY A 197 14.00 9.65 -10.00
CA GLY A 197 14.50 10.68 -10.90
C GLY A 197 16.03 10.83 -10.91
N ASN A 198 16.75 10.17 -10.01
CA ASN A 198 18.22 10.23 -9.97
C ASN A 198 18.89 8.89 -9.62
N ASN A 199 18.15 7.78 -9.66
CA ASN A 199 18.68 6.42 -9.43
C ASN A 199 19.31 6.24 -8.05
N THR A 200 18.67 6.76 -6.99
CA THR A 200 19.17 6.62 -5.62
C THR A 200 18.14 6.07 -4.65
N VAL A 201 18.65 5.57 -3.52
CA VAL A 201 17.87 5.38 -2.28
C VAL A 201 18.46 6.24 -1.17
N SER A 202 17.58 6.92 -0.43
CA SER A 202 17.92 7.75 0.74
C SER A 202 17.76 6.98 2.05
N ASP A 203 18.73 7.12 2.96
CA ASP A 203 18.68 6.69 4.37
C ASP A 203 18.36 7.90 5.25
N ILE A 204 17.21 7.88 5.92
CA ILE A 204 16.67 9.01 6.68
C ILE A 204 16.50 8.62 8.15
N THR A 205 16.88 9.51 9.07
CA THR A 205 16.59 9.40 10.50
C THR A 205 15.10 9.62 10.78
N ALA A 206 14.47 8.77 11.59
CA ALA A 206 13.03 8.87 11.88
C ALA A 206 12.68 9.78 13.09
N ASP A 207 13.68 10.29 13.82
CA ASP A 207 13.49 11.20 14.94
C ASP A 207 13.47 12.68 14.52
N ASP A 208 14.31 13.05 13.55
CA ASP A 208 14.42 14.42 13.05
C ASP A 208 14.31 14.57 11.52
N TRP A 209 14.06 13.47 10.80
CA TRP A 209 13.77 13.44 9.36
C TRP A 209 14.90 13.97 8.48
N ILE A 210 16.14 13.67 8.87
CA ILE A 210 17.35 14.08 8.14
C ILE A 210 17.78 12.99 7.17
N VAL A 211 17.95 13.34 5.90
CA VAL A 211 18.62 12.49 4.90
C VAL A 211 20.11 12.39 5.26
N MET A 212 20.53 11.24 5.77
CA MET A 212 21.90 11.01 6.24
C MET A 212 22.86 10.71 5.10
N ARG A 213 22.40 9.91 4.14
CA ARG A 213 23.21 9.42 3.01
C ARG A 213 22.32 8.89 1.90
N ASN A 214 22.89 8.79 0.71
CA ASN A 214 22.26 8.19 -0.46
C ASN A 214 23.16 7.08 -1.01
N VAL A 215 22.55 6.07 -1.60
CA VAL A 215 23.25 5.03 -2.38
C VAL A 215 22.70 5.02 -3.80
N ILE A 216 23.59 4.91 -4.78
CA ILE A 216 23.21 4.79 -6.19
C ILE A 216 22.83 3.33 -6.47
N VAL A 217 21.72 3.14 -7.16
CA VAL A 217 21.18 1.83 -7.54
C VAL A 217 21.02 1.76 -9.08
N GLY A 218 20.19 0.84 -9.58
CA GLY A 218 19.87 0.78 -11.00
C GLY A 218 18.91 1.89 -11.46
N GLU A 219 18.50 1.83 -12.72
CA GLU A 219 17.70 2.86 -13.36
C GLU A 219 16.24 2.86 -12.89
N SER A 220 15.73 4.05 -12.55
CA SER A 220 14.36 4.31 -12.08
C SER A 220 13.97 3.39 -10.91
N PRO A 221 14.59 3.52 -9.72
CA PRO A 221 14.19 2.75 -8.56
C PRO A 221 12.81 3.15 -8.07
N GLU A 222 11.91 2.18 -7.96
CA GLU A 222 10.57 2.38 -7.43
C GLU A 222 10.34 1.53 -6.19
N HIS A 223 9.69 0.38 -6.31
CA HIS A 223 9.32 -0.45 -5.16
C HIS A 223 10.52 -0.90 -4.34
N VAL A 224 10.34 -0.90 -3.02
CA VAL A 224 11.35 -1.31 -2.05
C VAL A 224 10.74 -2.27 -1.05
N VAL A 225 11.45 -3.36 -0.75
CA VAL A 225 11.10 -4.27 0.35
C VAL A 225 12.33 -4.47 1.26
N LEU A 226 12.10 -4.45 2.56
CA LEU A 226 13.14 -4.62 3.58
C LEU A 226 13.04 -6.03 4.16
N SER A 227 14.19 -6.68 4.38
CA SER A 227 14.24 -7.96 5.08
C SER A 227 13.66 -7.84 6.49
N ALA A 228 13.05 -8.90 7.01
CA ALA A 228 12.41 -8.88 8.33
C ALA A 228 13.39 -8.50 9.48
N ASP A 229 14.68 -8.79 9.31
CA ASP A 229 15.72 -8.41 10.27
C ASP A 229 16.31 -7.02 10.04
N GLY A 230 15.82 -6.29 9.03
CA GLY A 230 16.19 -4.91 8.71
C GLY A 230 17.57 -4.75 8.07
N LYS A 231 18.28 -5.84 7.74
CA LYS A 231 19.67 -5.79 7.28
C LYS A 231 19.83 -5.64 5.77
N THR A 232 18.81 -6.02 5.00
CA THR A 232 18.91 -6.03 3.54
C THR A 232 17.70 -5.37 2.92
N LEU A 233 17.96 -4.34 2.11
CA LEU A 233 16.96 -3.64 1.34
C LEU A 233 17.01 -4.11 -0.11
N TYR A 234 15.89 -4.53 -0.66
CA TYR A 234 15.74 -4.92 -2.06
C TYR A 234 14.98 -3.84 -2.80
N VAL A 235 15.56 -3.35 -3.89
CA VAL A 235 15.07 -2.19 -4.63
C VAL A 235 14.83 -2.59 -6.07
N ASN A 236 13.60 -2.41 -6.54
CA ASN A 236 13.23 -2.68 -7.91
C ASN A 236 13.62 -1.50 -8.81
N ASN A 237 14.47 -1.74 -9.80
CA ASN A 237 14.90 -0.75 -10.78
C ASN A 237 14.11 -0.98 -12.07
N ILE A 238 13.02 -0.24 -12.26
CA ILE A 238 11.94 -0.64 -13.19
C ILE A 238 12.37 -0.61 -14.66
N ASP A 239 13.09 0.43 -15.05
CA ASP A 239 13.57 0.64 -16.42
C ASP A 239 14.87 -0.14 -16.64
N GLY A 240 15.66 -0.31 -15.58
CA GLY A 240 16.91 -1.06 -15.62
C GLY A 240 16.72 -2.58 -15.59
N GLY A 241 15.50 -3.09 -15.36
CA GLY A 241 15.21 -4.52 -15.40
C GLY A 241 15.85 -5.37 -14.29
N THR A 242 16.26 -4.73 -13.19
CA THR A 242 17.07 -5.37 -12.14
C THR A 242 16.53 -5.10 -10.73
N VAL A 243 16.95 -5.93 -9.78
CA VAL A 243 16.76 -5.71 -8.34
C VAL A 243 18.13 -5.44 -7.70
N SER A 244 18.30 -4.28 -7.08
CA SER A 244 19.48 -3.97 -6.25
C SER A 244 19.29 -4.51 -4.83
N VAL A 245 20.34 -5.11 -4.28
CA VAL A 245 20.42 -5.65 -2.92
C VAL A 245 21.39 -4.78 -2.12
N ILE A 246 20.88 -4.06 -1.12
CA ILE A 246 21.64 -3.11 -0.32
C ILE A 246 21.80 -3.64 1.10
N ASP A 247 23.02 -3.66 1.63
CA ASP A 247 23.27 -3.84 3.06
C ASP A 247 22.98 -2.53 3.80
N THR A 248 22.08 -2.55 4.78
CA THR A 248 21.62 -1.32 5.46
C THR A 248 22.64 -0.76 6.45
N ALA A 249 23.60 -1.58 6.91
CA ALA A 249 24.64 -1.13 7.84
C ALA A 249 25.74 -0.37 7.08
N SER A 250 26.35 -0.99 6.07
CA SER A 250 27.37 -0.37 5.22
C SER A 250 26.78 0.68 4.27
N TRP A 251 25.50 0.53 3.90
CA TRP A 251 24.80 1.33 2.88
C TRP A 251 25.47 1.24 1.50
N SER A 252 25.77 -0.01 1.10
CA SER A 252 26.33 -0.36 -0.20
C SER A 252 25.43 -1.33 -0.93
N VAL A 253 25.42 -1.25 -2.27
CA VAL A 253 24.84 -2.29 -3.12
C VAL A 253 25.80 -3.48 -3.14
N ASP A 254 25.38 -4.59 -2.55
CA ASP A 254 26.16 -5.83 -2.50
C ASP A 254 25.97 -6.67 -3.76
N LYS A 255 24.78 -6.61 -4.36
CA LYS A 255 24.40 -7.39 -5.54
C LYS A 255 23.36 -6.63 -6.36
N THR A 256 23.41 -6.82 -7.67
CA THR A 256 22.32 -6.46 -8.60
C THR A 256 21.90 -7.73 -9.33
N ILE A 257 20.60 -8.01 -9.38
CA ILE A 257 20.04 -9.24 -9.93
C ILE A 257 19.13 -8.91 -11.12
N GLU A 258 19.34 -9.57 -12.25
CA GLU A 258 18.46 -9.47 -13.42
C GLU A 258 17.08 -10.07 -13.11
N ALA A 259 16.01 -9.36 -13.46
CA ALA A 259 14.64 -9.79 -13.14
C ALA A 259 13.68 -9.77 -14.35
N GLY A 260 13.91 -8.92 -15.37
CA GLY A 260 13.08 -8.84 -16.56
C GLY A 260 13.00 -7.43 -17.13
N GLU A 261 11.96 -7.12 -17.92
CA GLU A 261 11.75 -5.81 -18.53
C GLU A 261 10.51 -5.12 -17.96
N LEU A 262 10.59 -3.80 -17.76
CA LEU A 262 9.50 -2.95 -17.24
C LEU A 262 8.90 -3.53 -15.95
N LEU A 263 9.73 -3.62 -14.92
CA LEU A 263 9.32 -4.21 -13.64
C LEU A 263 8.29 -3.31 -12.94
N HIS A 264 7.60 -3.83 -11.92
CA HIS A 264 6.75 -3.00 -11.08
C HIS A 264 6.78 -3.43 -9.60
N GLY A 265 5.85 -4.28 -9.17
CA GLY A 265 5.76 -4.76 -7.80
C GLY A 265 6.84 -5.79 -7.45
N ILE A 266 7.43 -5.66 -6.25
CA ILE A 266 8.26 -6.71 -5.65
C ILE A 266 7.80 -7.02 -4.23
N ASP A 267 7.94 -8.28 -3.81
CA ASP A 267 7.80 -8.67 -2.41
C ASP A 267 8.61 -9.94 -2.09
N LEU A 268 8.97 -10.13 -0.83
CA LEU A 268 9.71 -11.30 -0.35
C LEU A 268 8.78 -12.48 -0.07
N SER A 269 9.28 -13.71 -0.14
CA SER A 269 8.64 -14.89 0.45
C SER A 269 8.58 -14.81 1.97
N ASP A 270 7.68 -15.59 2.58
CA ASP A 270 7.54 -15.63 4.04
C ASP A 270 8.82 -16.04 4.78
N ASP A 271 9.68 -16.85 4.15
CA ASP A 271 10.98 -17.24 4.69
C ASP A 271 12.13 -16.30 4.29
N GLY A 272 11.84 -15.25 3.51
CA GLY A 272 12.79 -14.23 3.07
C GLY A 272 13.87 -14.71 2.10
N LYS A 273 13.74 -15.91 1.52
CA LYS A 273 14.75 -16.48 0.61
C LYS A 273 14.49 -16.23 -0.86
N THR A 274 13.25 -15.92 -1.21
CA THR A 274 12.82 -15.67 -2.59
C THR A 274 12.31 -14.24 -2.67
N ILE A 275 12.66 -13.54 -3.74
CA ILE A 275 11.96 -12.30 -4.11
C ILE A 275 11.09 -12.57 -5.34
N PHE A 276 9.85 -12.10 -5.28
CA PHE A 276 8.91 -12.15 -6.37
C PHE A 276 8.84 -10.79 -7.05
N VAL A 277 8.84 -10.78 -8.37
CA VAL A 277 8.88 -9.58 -9.20
C VAL A 277 7.79 -9.66 -10.25
N ALA A 278 6.89 -8.68 -10.29
CA ALA A 278 5.98 -8.47 -11.40
C ALA A 278 6.75 -7.83 -12.56
N VAL A 279 6.76 -8.53 -13.70
CA VAL A 279 7.46 -8.14 -14.93
C VAL A 279 6.40 -7.75 -15.96
N ARG A 280 6.11 -6.45 -16.10
CA ARG A 280 5.03 -5.99 -17.00
C ARG A 280 5.39 -6.18 -18.46
N GLY A 281 6.63 -5.90 -18.83
CA GLY A 281 7.09 -6.04 -20.22
C GLY A 281 7.03 -7.49 -20.73
N GLY A 282 7.06 -8.46 -19.80
CA GLY A 282 7.02 -9.89 -20.11
C GLY A 282 5.72 -10.58 -19.70
N ASP A 283 4.69 -9.87 -19.24
CA ASP A 283 3.43 -10.44 -18.73
C ASP A 283 3.67 -11.65 -17.81
N SER A 284 4.54 -11.47 -16.81
CA SER A 284 4.93 -12.58 -15.94
C SER A 284 5.19 -12.18 -14.49
N LEU A 285 5.10 -13.17 -13.62
CA LEU A 285 5.65 -13.12 -12.27
C LEU A 285 6.93 -13.96 -12.23
N THR A 286 8.03 -13.35 -11.83
CA THR A 286 9.34 -14.01 -11.69
C THR A 286 9.66 -14.19 -10.21
N ALA A 287 9.94 -15.44 -9.81
CA ALA A 287 10.52 -15.77 -8.51
C ALA A 287 12.04 -15.90 -8.66
N ILE A 288 12.80 -15.28 -7.76
CA ILE A 288 14.26 -15.26 -7.76
C ILE A 288 14.76 -15.73 -6.39
N ASP A 289 15.52 -16.82 -6.37
CA ASP A 289 16.21 -17.29 -5.17
C ASP A 289 17.37 -16.34 -4.83
N LEU A 290 17.34 -15.74 -3.66
CA LEU A 290 18.26 -14.66 -3.27
C LEU A 290 19.69 -15.15 -3.05
N GLN A 291 19.85 -16.41 -2.64
CA GLN A 291 21.16 -17.01 -2.41
C GLN A 291 21.89 -17.32 -3.72
N SER A 292 21.24 -18.06 -4.61
CA SER A 292 21.82 -18.56 -5.87
C SER A 292 21.65 -17.60 -7.03
N GLY A 293 20.64 -16.73 -7.01
CA GLY A 293 20.22 -15.91 -8.14
C GLY A 293 19.45 -16.68 -9.22
N ALA A 294 19.12 -17.96 -8.99
CA ALA A 294 18.31 -18.73 -9.93
C ALA A 294 16.88 -18.18 -9.98
N SER A 295 16.31 -18.08 -11.19
CA SER A 295 14.96 -17.56 -11.39
C SER A 295 14.04 -18.55 -12.10
N LYS A 296 12.74 -18.41 -11.83
CA LYS A 296 11.64 -19.12 -12.49
C LYS A 296 10.49 -18.15 -12.69
N SER A 297 9.79 -18.23 -13.82
CA SER A 297 8.66 -17.35 -14.11
C SER A 297 7.40 -18.13 -14.46
N ILE A 298 6.25 -17.51 -14.23
CA ILE A 298 4.95 -17.92 -14.79
C ILE A 298 4.34 -16.76 -15.55
N ALA A 299 3.56 -17.07 -16.59
CA ALA A 299 2.80 -16.05 -17.31
C ALA A 299 1.62 -15.58 -16.45
N LEU A 300 1.49 -14.26 -16.31
CA LEU A 300 0.34 -13.56 -15.74
C LEU A 300 0.03 -12.38 -16.69
N SER A 301 -1.01 -12.50 -17.50
CA SER A 301 -1.34 -11.53 -18.54
C SER A 301 -2.78 -11.06 -18.40
N PRO A 302 -3.07 -9.76 -18.61
CA PRO A 302 -2.13 -8.70 -19.00
C PRO A 302 -1.52 -7.93 -17.81
N SER A 303 -0.28 -7.46 -17.98
CA SER A 303 0.33 -6.36 -17.21
C SER A 303 0.32 -6.59 -15.68
N PRO A 304 1.06 -7.59 -15.16
CA PRO A 304 1.15 -7.83 -13.72
C PRO A 304 1.77 -6.63 -13.00
N TYR A 305 1.15 -6.17 -11.91
CA TYR A 305 1.34 -4.81 -11.41
C TYR A 305 1.89 -4.78 -9.97
N HIS A 306 1.06 -4.76 -8.93
CA HIS A 306 1.55 -4.90 -7.55
C HIS A 306 1.65 -6.38 -7.18
N VAL A 307 2.68 -6.72 -6.39
CA VAL A 307 2.85 -8.04 -5.78
C VAL A 307 2.81 -7.86 -4.28
N ALA A 308 2.07 -8.71 -3.57
CA ALA A 308 2.11 -8.77 -2.13
C ALA A 308 1.99 -10.22 -1.68
N ALA A 309 2.90 -10.65 -0.83
CA ALA A 309 2.81 -11.94 -0.17
C ALA A 309 1.78 -11.88 0.95
N VAL A 310 0.88 -12.85 0.94
CA VAL A 310 -0.12 -13.05 1.98
C VAL A 310 0.55 -13.87 3.08
N ARG A 311 1.12 -13.15 4.04
CA ARG A 311 2.01 -13.68 5.08
C ARG A 311 1.32 -14.78 5.88
N GLY A 312 1.99 -15.91 6.02
CA GLY A 312 1.50 -17.06 6.79
C GLY A 312 0.57 -17.99 6.01
N LEU A 313 0.11 -17.59 4.81
CA LEU A 313 -0.77 -18.41 3.97
C LEU A 313 -0.06 -19.00 2.75
N GLY A 314 1.24 -18.74 2.57
CA GLY A 314 2.04 -19.37 1.52
C GLY A 314 1.60 -19.00 0.09
N LYS A 315 0.92 -17.87 -0.08
CA LYS A 315 0.44 -17.39 -1.39
C LYS A 315 0.74 -15.91 -1.61
N LEU A 316 0.66 -15.49 -2.86
CA LEU A 316 0.83 -14.13 -3.32
C LEU A 316 -0.47 -13.64 -3.93
N TYR A 317 -0.75 -12.38 -3.72
CA TYR A 317 -1.66 -11.62 -4.55
C TYR A 317 -0.86 -10.77 -5.52
N VAL A 318 -1.24 -10.84 -6.79
CA VAL A 318 -0.66 -10.02 -7.87
C VAL A 318 -1.80 -9.30 -8.57
N SER A 319 -1.81 -7.97 -8.56
CA SER A 319 -2.84 -7.22 -9.29
C SER A 319 -2.53 -7.17 -10.79
N SER A 320 -3.57 -7.17 -11.61
CA SER A 320 -3.43 -6.74 -13.01
C SER A 320 -3.50 -5.21 -13.10
N GLY A 321 -2.64 -4.64 -13.95
CA GLY A 321 -2.64 -3.23 -14.26
C GLY A 321 -3.69 -2.81 -15.29
N GLU A 322 -4.34 -3.78 -15.94
CA GLU A 322 -5.28 -3.57 -17.04
C GLU A 322 -6.64 -4.23 -16.78
N ASP A 323 -6.65 -5.45 -16.25
CA ASP A 323 -7.87 -6.15 -15.87
C ASP A 323 -8.25 -5.88 -14.41
N PRO A 324 -9.54 -5.83 -14.06
CA PRO A 324 -10.00 -5.55 -12.70
C PRO A 324 -9.91 -6.76 -11.77
N LYS A 325 -8.74 -7.43 -11.71
CA LYS A 325 -8.54 -8.69 -10.99
C LYS A 325 -7.22 -8.78 -10.23
N ILE A 326 -7.19 -9.74 -9.31
CA ILE A 326 -6.01 -10.22 -8.58
C ILE A 326 -5.75 -11.68 -8.96
N TRP A 327 -4.53 -12.03 -9.32
CA TRP A 327 -4.09 -13.43 -9.36
C TRP A 327 -3.68 -13.91 -7.99
N VAL A 328 -4.08 -15.13 -7.65
CA VAL A 328 -3.64 -15.84 -6.46
C VAL A 328 -2.61 -16.88 -6.88
N VAL A 329 -1.38 -16.75 -6.39
CA VAL A 329 -0.25 -17.61 -6.78
C VAL A 329 0.31 -18.31 -5.56
N ASP A 330 0.52 -19.62 -5.61
CA ASP A 330 1.22 -20.37 -4.57
C ASP A 330 2.71 -19.98 -4.53
N GLN A 331 3.21 -19.54 -3.37
CA GLN A 331 4.58 -19.02 -3.23
C GLN A 331 5.65 -20.10 -3.45
N GLN A 332 5.37 -21.35 -3.08
CA GLN A 332 6.39 -22.41 -3.06
C GLN A 332 6.58 -23.02 -4.45
N THR A 333 5.48 -23.29 -5.12
CA THR A 333 5.45 -23.97 -6.43
C THR A 333 5.51 -22.97 -7.59
N LEU A 334 5.19 -21.70 -7.32
CA LEU A 334 4.97 -20.65 -8.31
C LEU A 334 3.89 -21.08 -9.31
N SER A 335 2.73 -21.51 -8.82
CA SER A 335 1.58 -21.88 -9.66
C SER A 335 0.41 -20.94 -9.43
N LEU A 336 -0.28 -20.53 -10.50
CA LEU A 336 -1.56 -19.83 -10.40
C LEU A 336 -2.62 -20.78 -9.82
N ILE A 337 -3.22 -20.40 -8.70
CA ILE A 337 -4.21 -21.21 -7.97
C ILE A 337 -5.60 -20.58 -7.91
N GLY A 338 -5.75 -19.31 -8.29
CA GLY A 338 -7.04 -18.64 -8.33
C GLY A 338 -6.97 -17.23 -8.90
N GLU A 339 -8.13 -16.63 -9.09
CA GLU A 339 -8.29 -15.22 -9.47
C GLU A 339 -9.44 -14.60 -8.65
N ILE A 340 -9.33 -13.32 -8.32
CA ILE A 340 -10.33 -12.55 -7.58
C ILE A 340 -10.69 -11.31 -8.41
N GLU A 341 -11.95 -11.19 -8.82
CA GLU A 341 -12.46 -10.00 -9.51
C GLU A 341 -12.72 -8.88 -8.50
N ILE A 342 -11.98 -7.78 -8.60
CA ILE A 342 -11.99 -6.66 -7.65
C ILE A 342 -12.73 -5.42 -8.19
N GLY A 343 -13.11 -5.41 -9.47
CA GLY A 343 -13.93 -4.36 -10.06
C GLY A 343 -13.21 -3.01 -10.24
N GLY A 344 -11.88 -3.00 -10.26
CA GLY A 344 -11.02 -1.84 -10.53
C GLY A 344 -9.54 -2.23 -10.55
N LYS A 345 -8.66 -1.27 -10.87
CA LYS A 345 -7.21 -1.53 -10.88
C LYS A 345 -6.66 -1.56 -9.46
N GLY A 346 -6.15 -2.72 -9.03
CA GLY A 346 -5.57 -2.88 -7.70
C GLY A 346 -4.18 -2.25 -7.58
N HIS A 347 -4.01 -1.34 -6.61
CA HIS A 347 -2.71 -0.73 -6.28
C HIS A 347 -2.10 -1.36 -5.01
N GLN A 348 -1.28 -0.63 -4.25
CA GLN A 348 -0.58 -1.14 -3.07
C GLN A 348 -1.55 -1.84 -2.10
N MET A 349 -1.31 -3.13 -1.88
CA MET A 349 -2.17 -3.98 -1.06
C MET A 349 -1.59 -4.14 0.34
N VAL A 350 -2.45 -4.26 1.33
CA VAL A 350 -2.04 -4.30 2.75
C VAL A 350 -2.74 -5.42 3.48
N GLN A 351 -1.96 -6.27 4.14
CA GLN A 351 -2.46 -7.27 5.08
C GLN A 351 -2.68 -6.63 6.46
N VAL A 352 -3.82 -6.91 7.07
CA VAL A 352 -4.14 -6.56 8.45
C VAL A 352 -4.47 -7.84 9.19
N SER A 353 -3.59 -8.22 10.12
CA SER A 353 -3.86 -9.30 11.04
C SER A 353 -4.99 -8.89 12.01
N GLY A 354 -5.89 -9.83 12.32
CA GLY A 354 -7.02 -9.59 13.21
C GLY A 354 -6.87 -10.13 14.62
#